data_AF-A0A5M3WWY3-F1
#
_entry.id   AF-A0A5M3WWY3-F1
#
_cell.length_a   1.000
_cell.length_b   1.000
_cell.length_c   1.000
_cell.angle_alpha   90.00
_cell.angle_beta   90.00
_cell.angle_gamma   90.00
#
_symmetry.space_group_name_H-M   'P 1'
#
loop_
_entity.id
_entity.type
_entity.pdbx_description
1 polymer ?
#
loop_
_entity_poly.entity_id
_entity_poly.type
_entity_poly.pdbx_seq_one_letter_code
_entity_poly.pdbx_strand_id
1 'polypeptide(L)'
;MIGDEDLADMVDRTRRLRQGFAGTAPRAWDPATAGAELTVQLGHVALCVARRRGMDVSAYEDAARPIGDLGDELADVTLAALSISVLADVPPAHIELSRTAASESEIETLLLLLVCAGQAAEAGLVTAGYRHQPTGTPVLLPQASAATVTAAAQFAGLLGLDLPAEFRAMYADASGFLTSYRDGDAR
;
A
#
# COMPACT_ATOMS: atom_id res chain seq x y z
N MET A 1 -0.88 -11.14 -12.22
CA MET A 1 -2.29 -10.76 -11.96
C MET A 1 -2.65 -11.37 -10.61
N ILE A 2 -3.22 -10.61 -9.68
CA ILE A 2 -3.63 -11.13 -8.37
C ILE A 2 -4.93 -11.93 -8.56
N GLY A 3 -4.96 -13.19 -8.11
CA GLY A 3 -6.19 -14.00 -8.09
C GLY A 3 -7.11 -13.64 -6.93
N ASP A 4 -8.39 -14.01 -7.02
CA ASP A 4 -9.37 -13.75 -5.95
C ASP A 4 -8.97 -14.39 -4.61
N GLU A 5 -8.37 -15.59 -4.65
CA GLU A 5 -7.85 -16.29 -3.45
C GLU A 5 -6.68 -15.53 -2.81
N ASP A 6 -5.73 -15.05 -3.63
CA ASP A 6 -4.61 -14.23 -3.17
C ASP A 6 -5.10 -12.92 -2.54
N LEU A 7 -6.07 -12.25 -3.17
CA LEU A 7 -6.65 -11.02 -2.63
C LEU A 7 -7.35 -11.26 -1.29
N ALA A 8 -8.11 -12.35 -1.17
CA ALA A 8 -8.78 -12.71 0.08
C ALA A 8 -7.76 -13.00 1.21
N ASP A 9 -6.67 -13.72 0.91
CA ASP A 9 -5.57 -13.97 1.85
C ASP A 9 -4.89 -12.65 2.28
N MET A 10 -4.58 -11.76 1.33
CA MET A 10 -3.98 -10.46 1.62
C MET A 10 -4.88 -9.56 2.50
N VAL A 11 -6.20 -9.57 2.26
CA VAL A 11 -7.17 -8.85 3.10
C VAL A 11 -7.21 -9.41 4.51
N ASP A 12 -7.24 -10.73 4.67
CA ASP A 12 -7.25 -11.35 6.00
C ASP A 12 -5.96 -11.05 6.78
N ARG A 13 -4.81 -11.15 6.12
CA ARG A 13 -3.51 -10.77 6.69
C ARG A 13 -3.46 -9.29 7.09
N THR A 14 -3.96 -8.41 6.23
CA THR A 14 -4.05 -6.98 6.54
C THR A 14 -4.88 -6.75 7.80
N ARG A 15 -6.02 -7.42 7.93
CA ARG A 15 -6.87 -7.35 9.14
C ARG A 15 -6.11 -7.78 10.38
N ARG A 16 -5.38 -8.90 10.32
CA ARG A 16 -4.55 -9.39 11.44
C ARG A 16 -3.44 -8.41 11.81
N LEU A 17 -2.73 -7.84 10.83
CA LEU A 17 -1.69 -6.84 11.08
C LEU A 17 -2.27 -5.57 11.70
N ARG A 18 -3.39 -5.03 11.18
CA ARG A 18 -4.02 -3.83 11.76
C ARG A 18 -4.48 -4.06 13.21
N GLN A 19 -5.01 -5.24 13.52
CA GLN A 19 -5.33 -5.61 14.89
C GLN A 19 -4.07 -5.72 15.77
N GLY A 20 -2.99 -6.31 15.24
CA GLY A 20 -1.72 -6.46 15.93
C GLY A 20 -1.04 -5.14 16.26
N PHE A 21 -0.99 -4.21 15.29
CA PHE A 21 -0.36 -2.90 15.42
C PHE A 21 -1.19 -1.89 16.21
N ALA A 22 -2.49 -2.13 16.46
CA ALA A 22 -3.36 -1.19 17.17
C ALA A 22 -2.81 -0.76 18.54
N GLY A 23 -2.04 -1.61 19.22
CA GLY A 23 -1.40 -1.30 20.51
C GLY A 23 0.00 -0.68 20.43
N THR A 24 0.54 -0.47 19.23
CA THR A 24 1.91 0.02 19.02
C THR A 24 2.00 1.54 18.85
N ALA A 25 0.86 2.22 18.68
CA ALA A 25 0.77 3.66 18.48
C ALA A 25 -0.15 4.32 19.53
N PRO A 26 0.08 5.60 19.89
CA PRO A 26 -0.78 6.31 20.84
C PRO A 26 -2.22 6.54 20.37
N ARG A 27 -2.49 6.43 19.07
CA ARG A 27 -3.79 6.68 18.45
C ARG A 27 -4.13 5.57 17.48
N ALA A 28 -5.40 5.16 17.48
CA ALA A 28 -5.92 4.22 16.49
C ALA A 28 -5.88 4.85 15.10
N TRP A 29 -5.58 4.01 14.11
CA TRP A 29 -5.64 4.41 12.70
C TRP A 29 -7.07 4.43 12.21
N ASP A 30 -7.32 5.31 11.25
CA ASP A 30 -8.53 5.38 10.45
C ASP A 30 -8.16 5.34 8.95
N PRO A 31 -9.14 5.31 8.02
CA PRO A 31 -8.85 5.30 6.58
C PRO A 31 -7.99 6.49 6.10
N ALA A 32 -8.12 7.67 6.73
CA ALA A 32 -7.30 8.83 6.38
C ALA A 32 -5.83 8.63 6.76
N THR A 33 -5.59 8.03 7.94
CA THR A 33 -4.24 7.68 8.41
C THR A 33 -3.60 6.62 7.53
N ALA A 34 -4.36 5.61 7.09
CA ALA A 34 -3.88 4.64 6.10
C ALA A 34 -3.58 5.28 4.74
N GLY A 35 -4.35 6.28 4.32
CA GLY A 35 -4.06 7.09 3.13
C GLY A 35 -2.78 7.94 3.26
N ALA A 36 -2.50 8.46 4.46
CA ALA A 36 -1.24 9.15 4.73
C ALA A 36 -0.05 8.17 4.70
N GLU A 37 -0.19 7.00 5.32
CA GLU A 37 0.80 5.93 5.25
C GLU A 37 1.09 5.52 3.81
N LEU A 38 0.06 5.37 2.98
CA LEU A 38 0.22 5.06 1.56
C LEU A 38 1.13 6.06 0.84
N THR A 39 1.09 7.34 1.21
CA THR A 39 1.99 8.37 0.65
C THR A 39 3.45 8.16 1.08
N VAL A 40 3.68 7.71 2.32
CA VAL A 40 5.01 7.34 2.81
C VAL A 40 5.59 6.21 1.96
N GLN A 41 4.80 5.16 1.76
CA GLN A 41 5.23 3.97 1.01
C GLN A 41 5.47 4.26 -0.47
N LEU A 42 4.68 5.16 -1.08
CA LEU A 42 4.98 5.66 -2.43
C LEU A 42 6.32 6.41 -2.51
N GLY A 43 6.69 7.12 -1.45
CA GLY A 43 8.01 7.76 -1.34
C GLY A 43 9.13 6.73 -1.40
N HIS A 44 8.99 5.62 -0.68
CA HIS A 44 9.98 4.53 -0.70
C HIS A 44 10.06 3.86 -2.07
N VAL A 45 8.92 3.55 -2.69
CA VAL A 45 8.87 3.04 -4.07
C VAL A 45 9.59 4.00 -5.04
N ALA A 46 9.35 5.31 -4.92
CA ALA A 46 10.01 6.31 -5.76
C ALA A 46 11.54 6.32 -5.58
N LEU A 47 12.04 6.17 -4.34
CA LEU A 47 13.48 6.06 -4.06
C LEU A 47 14.07 4.79 -4.68
N CYS A 48 13.39 3.65 -4.53
CA CYS A 48 13.79 2.39 -5.15
C CYS A 48 13.87 2.49 -6.68
N VAL A 49 12.87 3.11 -7.33
CA VAL A 49 12.86 3.33 -8.79
C VAL A 49 13.99 4.27 -9.21
N ALA A 50 14.19 5.39 -8.51
CA ALA A 50 15.26 6.35 -8.81
C ALA A 50 16.65 5.68 -8.72
N ARG A 51 16.89 4.87 -7.67
CA ARG A 51 18.13 4.12 -7.50
C ARG A 51 18.37 3.11 -8.62
N ARG A 52 17.34 2.35 -9.01
CA ARG A 52 17.41 1.40 -10.14
C ARG A 52 17.77 2.08 -11.46
N ARG A 53 17.45 3.36 -11.61
CA ARG A 53 17.81 4.18 -12.77
C ARG A 53 19.18 4.85 -12.65
N GLY A 54 19.96 4.52 -11.63
CA GLY A 54 21.31 5.04 -11.42
C GLY A 54 21.36 6.44 -10.79
N MET A 55 20.28 6.93 -10.21
CA MET A 55 20.29 8.17 -9.45
C MET A 55 20.87 7.93 -8.06
N ASP A 56 21.72 8.84 -7.59
CA ASP A 56 22.14 8.89 -6.19
C ASP A 56 20.99 9.44 -5.34
N VAL A 57 20.49 8.60 -4.44
CA VAL A 57 19.36 8.91 -3.56
C VAL A 57 19.77 9.04 -2.08
N SER A 58 21.07 8.96 -1.77
CA SER A 58 21.59 8.94 -0.39
C SER A 58 21.15 10.13 0.46
N ALA A 59 20.95 11.30 -0.15
CA ALA A 59 20.48 12.50 0.52
C ALA A 59 18.99 12.46 0.94
N TYR A 60 18.22 11.51 0.41
CA TYR A 60 16.80 11.35 0.68
C TYR A 60 16.50 10.14 1.58
N GLU A 61 17.53 9.38 1.95
CA GLU A 61 17.40 8.16 2.75
C GLU A 61 17.65 8.42 4.23
N ASP A 62 16.96 7.64 5.07
CA ASP A 62 17.31 7.51 6.48
C ASP A 62 18.20 6.27 6.65
N ALA A 63 19.46 6.48 7.06
CA ALA A 63 20.41 5.39 7.27
C ALA A 63 19.96 4.40 8.36
N ALA A 64 19.06 4.80 9.27
CA ALA A 64 18.48 3.92 10.28
C ALA A 64 17.32 3.06 9.74
N ARG A 65 16.82 3.36 8.53
CA ARG A 65 15.68 2.69 7.88
C ARG A 65 16.01 2.44 6.40
N PRO A 66 16.84 1.42 6.11
CA PRO A 66 17.27 1.16 4.74
C PRO A 66 16.08 0.76 3.87
N ILE A 67 15.82 1.56 2.84
CA ILE A 67 14.82 1.34 1.79
C ILE A 67 15.55 0.74 0.59
N GLY A 68 15.36 -0.55 0.30
CA GLY A 68 16.22 -1.26 -0.65
C GLY A 68 15.49 -2.19 -1.61
N ASP A 69 14.41 -2.82 -1.15
CA ASP A 69 13.74 -3.88 -1.89
C ASP A 69 12.42 -3.37 -2.48
N LEU A 70 12.38 -3.21 -3.80
CA LEU A 70 11.19 -2.73 -4.49
C LEU A 70 9.99 -3.68 -4.37
N GLY A 71 10.21 -4.98 -4.18
CA GLY A 71 9.14 -5.94 -3.91
C GLY A 71 8.48 -5.67 -2.55
N ASP A 72 9.30 -5.49 -1.52
CA ASP A 72 8.85 -5.15 -0.16
C ASP A 72 8.10 -3.82 -0.11
N GLU A 73 8.64 -2.76 -0.75
CA GLU A 73 7.94 -1.47 -0.78
C GLU A 73 6.59 -1.53 -1.53
N LEU A 74 6.46 -2.40 -2.54
CA LEU A 74 5.17 -2.62 -3.20
C LEU A 74 4.20 -3.45 -2.35
N ALA A 75 4.72 -4.38 -1.54
CA ALA A 75 3.93 -5.09 -0.54
C ALA A 75 3.40 -4.11 0.53
N ASP A 76 4.21 -3.15 0.97
CA ASP A 76 3.82 -2.12 1.92
C ASP A 76 2.79 -1.14 1.36
N VAL A 77 2.94 -0.72 0.10
CA VAL A 77 1.90 0.03 -0.64
C VAL A 77 0.59 -0.77 -0.66
N THR A 78 0.66 -2.07 -0.92
CA THR A 78 -0.52 -2.96 -0.95
C THR A 78 -1.15 -3.07 0.44
N LEU A 79 -0.36 -3.20 1.50
CA LEU A 79 -0.83 -3.22 2.88
C LEU A 79 -1.53 -1.92 3.26
N ALA A 80 -0.94 -0.77 2.94
CA ALA A 80 -1.52 0.53 3.22
C ALA A 80 -2.85 0.72 2.46
N ALA A 81 -2.89 0.34 1.17
CA ALA A 81 -4.09 0.40 0.36
C ALA A 81 -5.22 -0.49 0.91
N LEU A 82 -4.93 -1.76 1.25
CA LEU A 82 -5.92 -2.68 1.83
C LEU A 82 -6.37 -2.24 3.24
N SER A 83 -5.47 -1.60 4.00
CA SER A 83 -5.79 -1.07 5.33
C SER A 83 -6.91 -0.05 5.29
N ILE A 84 -7.03 0.73 4.21
CA ILE A 84 -8.13 1.69 4.01
C ILE A 84 -9.50 0.98 4.07
N SER A 85 -9.66 -0.10 3.30
CA SER A 85 -10.88 -0.91 3.28
C SER A 85 -11.14 -1.61 4.61
N VAL A 86 -10.10 -2.24 5.17
CA VAL A 86 -10.18 -2.95 6.46
C VAL A 86 -10.59 -2.02 7.60
N LEU A 87 -10.00 -0.82 7.69
CA LEU A 87 -10.29 0.15 8.76
C LEU A 87 -11.66 0.82 8.57
N ALA A 88 -12.17 0.89 7.34
CA ALA A 88 -13.52 1.34 7.04
C ALA A 88 -14.59 0.25 7.19
N ASP A 89 -14.20 -0.98 7.55
CA ASP A 89 -15.06 -2.17 7.64
C ASP A 89 -15.89 -2.39 6.35
N VAL A 90 -15.24 -2.18 5.20
CA VAL A 90 -15.81 -2.41 3.88
C VAL A 90 -14.92 -3.36 3.10
N PRO A 91 -15.49 -4.39 2.43
CA PRO A 91 -14.68 -5.23 1.55
C PRO A 91 -14.09 -4.37 0.42
N PRO A 92 -12.85 -4.64 -0.04
CA PRO A 92 -12.36 -4.06 -1.28
C PRO A 92 -13.36 -4.36 -2.40
N ALA A 93 -13.56 -3.42 -3.32
CA ALA A 93 -14.38 -3.70 -4.48
C ALA A 93 -13.77 -4.87 -5.26
N HIS A 94 -14.62 -5.66 -5.93
CA HIS A 94 -14.11 -6.61 -6.91
C HIS A 94 -13.20 -5.84 -7.87
N ILE A 95 -11.98 -6.36 -8.03
CA ILE A 95 -11.03 -5.82 -8.99
C ILE A 95 -11.56 -6.23 -10.36
N GLU A 96 -12.50 -5.47 -10.92
CA GLU A 96 -12.68 -5.48 -12.36
C GLU A 96 -11.41 -4.86 -12.93
N LEU A 97 -10.52 -5.72 -13.45
CA LEU A 97 -9.38 -5.34 -14.29
C LEU A 97 -9.91 -4.76 -15.60
N SER A 98 -10.68 -3.68 -15.52
CA SER A 98 -11.15 -2.93 -16.66
C SER A 98 -9.98 -2.12 -17.18
N ARG A 99 -9.13 -2.82 -17.95
CA ARG A 99 -8.36 -2.31 -19.08
C ARG A 99 -7.82 -0.88 -18.90
N THR A 100 -6.97 -0.64 -17.91
CA THR A 100 -5.84 0.21 -18.22
C THR A 100 -4.98 -0.59 -19.18
N ALA A 101 -4.71 -0.05 -20.38
CA ALA A 101 -3.80 -0.70 -21.31
C ALA A 101 -2.52 -1.01 -20.53
N ALA A 102 -2.08 -2.27 -20.55
CA ALA A 102 -0.83 -2.65 -19.91
C ALA A 102 0.26 -1.76 -20.54
N SER A 103 0.79 -0.83 -19.75
CA SER A 103 1.91 -0.02 -20.19
C SER A 103 3.18 -0.83 -20.03
N GLU A 104 4.03 -0.79 -21.05
CA GLU A 104 5.39 -1.31 -21.00
C GLU A 104 6.36 -0.28 -20.38
N SER A 105 5.86 0.92 -20.04
CA SER A 105 6.66 2.00 -19.47
C SER A 105 6.60 2.01 -17.96
N GLU A 106 7.76 1.82 -17.32
CA GLU A 106 7.92 1.88 -15.87
C GLU A 106 7.46 3.23 -15.29
N ILE A 107 7.64 4.34 -16.02
CA ILE A 107 7.12 5.65 -15.58
C ILE A 107 5.60 5.70 -15.65
N GLU A 108 4.99 5.22 -16.72
CA GLU A 108 3.53 5.30 -16.86
C GLU A 108 2.83 4.44 -15.81
N THR A 109 3.36 3.26 -15.51
CA THR A 109 2.81 2.39 -14.46
C THR A 109 3.05 2.94 -13.06
N LEU A 110 4.20 3.60 -12.81
CA LEU A 110 4.42 4.34 -11.56
C LEU A 110 3.45 5.53 -11.43
N LEU A 111 3.22 6.30 -12.51
CA LEU A 111 2.26 7.41 -12.52
C LEU A 111 0.84 6.91 -12.26
N LEU A 112 0.45 5.78 -12.85
CA LEU A 112 -0.84 5.15 -12.57
C LEU A 112 -0.98 4.80 -11.08
N LEU A 113 0.05 4.18 -10.48
CA LEU A 113 0.07 3.87 -9.06
C LEU A 113 -0.06 5.13 -8.19
N LEU A 114 0.68 6.20 -8.52
CA LEU A 114 0.58 7.49 -7.82
C LEU A 114 -0.82 8.09 -7.89
N VAL A 115 -1.47 8.03 -9.06
CA VAL A 115 -2.84 8.55 -9.23
C VAL A 115 -3.84 7.74 -8.42
N CYS A 116 -3.80 6.41 -8.49
CA CYS A 116 -4.70 5.55 -7.73
C CYS A 116 -4.52 5.72 -6.22
N ALA A 117 -3.27 5.78 -5.75
CA ALA A 117 -2.98 6.01 -4.35
C ALA A 117 -3.43 7.40 -3.87
N GLY A 118 -3.27 8.43 -4.70
CA GLY A 118 -3.78 9.77 -4.43
C GLY A 118 -5.31 9.79 -4.28
N GLN A 119 -6.03 9.04 -5.13
CA GLN A 119 -7.48 8.87 -5.03
C GLN A 119 -7.89 8.13 -3.75
N ALA A 120 -7.12 7.11 -3.33
CA ALA A 120 -7.36 6.37 -2.09
C ALA A 120 -7.16 7.25 -0.85
N ALA A 121 -6.08 8.06 -0.83
CA ALA A 121 -5.85 9.04 0.22
C ALA A 121 -6.94 10.12 0.25
N GLU A 122 -7.35 10.63 -0.92
CA GLU A 122 -8.46 11.58 -1.02
C GLU A 122 -9.76 11.00 -0.46
N ALA A 123 -10.12 9.76 -0.84
CA ALA A 123 -11.30 9.08 -0.32
C ALA A 123 -11.24 8.97 1.21
N GLY A 124 -10.07 8.60 1.77
CA GLY A 124 -9.85 8.55 3.22
C GLY A 124 -10.11 9.89 3.91
N LEU A 125 -9.56 10.98 3.34
CA LEU A 125 -9.75 12.34 3.86
C LEU A 125 -11.21 12.81 3.78
N VAL A 126 -11.92 12.48 2.70
CA VAL A 126 -13.35 12.82 2.53
C VAL A 126 -14.19 12.07 3.56
N THR A 127 -13.97 10.76 3.73
CA THR A 127 -14.70 9.95 4.72
C THR A 127 -14.45 10.43 6.16
N ALA A 128 -13.23 10.87 6.47
CA ALA A 128 -12.89 11.41 7.78
C ALA A 128 -13.31 12.89 7.99
N GLY A 129 -13.89 13.55 6.97
CA GLY A 129 -14.34 14.93 7.06
C GLY A 129 -13.23 15.99 7.06
N TYR A 130 -12.00 15.63 6.67
CA TYR A 130 -10.86 16.55 6.59
C TYR A 130 -10.84 17.35 5.28
N ARG A 131 -11.46 16.83 4.22
CA ARG A 131 -11.51 17.47 2.91
C ARG A 131 -12.93 17.91 2.58
N HIS A 132 -13.05 19.10 1.98
CA HIS A 132 -14.30 19.55 1.38
C HIS A 132 -14.72 18.56 0.29
N GLN A 133 -16.03 18.39 0.06
CA GLN A 133 -16.47 17.54 -1.05
C GLN A 133 -15.91 18.11 -2.37
N PRO A 134 -15.09 17.34 -3.11
CA PRO A 134 -14.54 17.81 -4.36
C PRO A 134 -15.65 18.01 -5.39
N THR A 135 -15.45 18.93 -6.33
CA THR A 135 -16.35 19.07 -7.48
C THR A 135 -16.28 17.80 -8.32
N GLY A 136 -17.34 16.99 -8.34
CA GLY A 136 -17.41 15.71 -9.03
C GLY A 136 -17.98 14.60 -8.17
N THR A 137 -17.80 13.34 -8.58
CA THR A 137 -18.15 12.17 -7.77
C THR A 137 -16.86 11.56 -7.22
N PRO A 138 -16.60 11.67 -5.90
CA PRO A 138 -15.43 11.06 -5.29
C PRO A 138 -15.45 9.54 -5.48
N VAL A 139 -14.27 8.94 -5.66
CA VAL A 139 -14.13 7.47 -5.68
C VAL A 139 -14.41 6.93 -4.28
N LEU A 140 -15.17 5.83 -4.19
CA LEU A 140 -15.47 5.21 -2.90
C LEU A 140 -14.24 4.47 -2.36
N LEU A 141 -14.07 4.41 -1.03
CA LEU A 141 -12.94 3.73 -0.38
C LEU A 141 -12.66 2.31 -0.93
N PRO A 142 -13.67 1.42 -1.07
CA PRO A 142 -13.45 0.08 -1.65
C PRO A 142 -12.87 0.10 -3.06
N GLN A 143 -13.30 1.06 -3.89
CA GLN A 143 -12.89 1.18 -5.28
C GLN A 143 -11.47 1.75 -5.38
N ALA A 144 -11.17 2.77 -4.59
CA ALA A 144 -9.85 3.40 -4.58
C ALA A 144 -8.77 2.45 -4.02
N SER A 145 -9.10 1.70 -2.96
CA SER A 145 -8.24 0.64 -2.41
C SER A 145 -7.95 -0.44 -3.46
N ALA A 146 -8.99 -1.01 -4.08
CA ALA A 146 -8.87 -2.02 -5.14
C ALA A 146 -8.07 -1.51 -6.36
N ALA A 147 -8.30 -0.27 -6.80
CA ALA A 147 -7.56 0.33 -7.90
C ALA A 147 -6.06 0.49 -7.58
N THR A 148 -5.73 0.87 -6.35
CA THR A 148 -4.34 1.02 -5.90
C THR A 148 -3.62 -0.34 -5.88
N VAL A 149 -4.25 -1.37 -5.31
CA VAL A 149 -3.72 -2.75 -5.31
C VAL A 149 -3.51 -3.26 -6.75
N THR A 150 -4.44 -2.93 -7.64
CA THR A 150 -4.33 -3.27 -9.07
C THR A 150 -3.14 -2.58 -9.72
N ALA A 151 -2.96 -1.28 -9.49
CA ALA A 151 -1.83 -0.53 -10.04
C ALA A 151 -0.49 -1.06 -9.50
N ALA A 152 -0.43 -1.40 -8.22
CA ALA A 152 0.74 -2.04 -7.62
C ALA A 152 1.04 -3.39 -8.28
N ALA A 153 0.01 -4.22 -8.52
CA ALA A 153 0.16 -5.50 -9.20
C ALA A 153 0.60 -5.36 -10.67
N GLN A 154 0.12 -4.34 -11.37
CA GLN A 154 0.59 -4.01 -12.73
C GLN A 154 2.06 -3.60 -12.71
N PHE A 155 2.46 -2.80 -11.72
CA PHE A 155 3.85 -2.36 -11.58
C PHE A 155 4.79 -3.51 -11.24
N ALA A 156 4.42 -4.33 -10.27
CA ALA A 156 5.13 -5.57 -9.95
C ALA A 156 5.26 -6.49 -11.17
N GLY A 157 4.17 -6.67 -11.93
CA GLY A 157 4.16 -7.47 -13.15
C GLY A 157 5.14 -6.96 -14.22
N LEU A 158 5.22 -5.65 -14.42
CA LEU A 158 6.18 -5.03 -15.33
C LEU A 158 7.64 -5.30 -14.90
N LEU A 159 7.88 -5.36 -13.59
CA LEU A 159 9.19 -5.58 -13.00
C LEU A 159 9.56 -7.08 -12.88
N GLY A 160 8.64 -7.98 -13.21
CA GLY A 160 8.82 -9.43 -13.05
C GLY A 160 8.72 -9.91 -11.59
N LEU A 161 8.06 -9.16 -10.72
CA LEU A 161 7.87 -9.46 -9.30
C LEU A 161 6.53 -10.20 -9.06
N ASP A 162 6.53 -11.11 -8.09
CA ASP A 162 5.32 -11.81 -7.62
C ASP A 162 4.77 -11.09 -6.38
N LEU A 163 3.94 -10.06 -6.61
CA LEU A 163 3.41 -9.23 -5.52
C LEU A 163 2.70 -10.03 -4.40
N PRO A 164 1.86 -11.04 -4.66
CA PRO A 164 1.37 -11.93 -3.62
C PRO A 164 2.47 -12.61 -2.79
N ALA A 165 3.57 -13.03 -3.41
CA ALA A 165 4.70 -13.60 -2.69
C ALA A 165 5.44 -12.56 -1.84
N GLU A 166 5.72 -11.37 -2.39
CA GLU A 166 6.32 -10.26 -1.64
C GLU A 166 5.45 -9.88 -0.43
N PHE A 167 4.13 -9.78 -0.62
CA PHE A 167 3.20 -9.48 0.46
C PHE A 167 3.22 -10.54 1.58
N ARG A 168 3.33 -11.82 1.22
CA ARG A 168 3.44 -12.90 2.22
C ARG A 168 4.75 -12.83 3.00
N ALA A 169 5.86 -12.45 2.35
CA ALA A 169 7.15 -12.25 2.99
C ALA A 169 7.09 -11.07 3.97
N MET A 170 6.66 -9.90 3.51
CA MET A 170 6.46 -8.71 4.35
C MET A 170 5.55 -9.01 5.55
N TYR A 171 4.43 -9.74 5.33
CA TYR A 171 3.54 -10.13 6.42
C TYR A 171 4.25 -10.99 7.47
N ALA A 172 5.10 -11.94 7.05
CA ALA A 172 5.82 -12.82 7.96
C ALA A 172 6.79 -12.01 8.83
N ASP A 173 7.51 -11.06 8.23
CA ASP A 173 8.43 -10.18 8.93
C ASP A 173 7.71 -9.26 9.91
N ALA A 174 6.63 -8.59 9.48
CA ALA A 174 5.79 -7.76 10.33
C ALA A 174 5.16 -8.54 11.49
N SER A 175 4.75 -9.79 11.25
CA SER A 175 4.21 -10.68 12.28
C SER A 175 5.29 -11.12 13.29
N GLY A 176 6.51 -11.36 12.80
CA GLY A 176 7.68 -11.64 13.65
C GLY A 176 7.99 -10.47 14.58
N PHE A 177 8.02 -9.25 14.02
CA PHE A 177 8.17 -8.02 14.81
C PHE A 177 7.06 -7.86 15.87
N LEU A 178 5.80 -8.07 15.50
CA LEU A 178 4.69 -7.96 16.46
C LEU A 178 4.79 -8.99 17.59
N THR A 179 5.37 -10.16 17.32
CA THR A 179 5.60 -11.19 18.33
C THR A 179 6.69 -10.72 19.30
N SER A 180 7.86 -10.30 18.81
CA SER A 180 8.95 -9.80 19.66
C SER A 180 8.58 -8.52 20.44
N TYR A 181 7.76 -7.65 19.85
CA TYR A 181 7.24 -6.45 20.52
C TYR A 181 6.36 -6.80 21.73
N ARG A 182 5.53 -7.83 21.61
CA ARG A 182 4.66 -8.32 22.71
C ARG A 182 5.47 -8.97 23.82
N ASP A 183 6.55 -9.66 23.46
CA ASP A 183 7.45 -10.32 24.40
C ASP A 183 8.40 -9.33 25.10
N GLY A 184 8.47 -8.08 24.60
CA GLY A 184 9.23 -6.98 25.20
C GLY A 184 10.65 -6.83 24.65
N ASP A 185 11.03 -7.64 23.67
CA ASP A 185 12.37 -7.68 23.08
C ASP A 185 12.63 -6.54 22.07
N ALA A 186 11.56 -5.91 21.56
CA ALA A 186 11.61 -4.89 20.52
C ALA A 186 11.11 -3.49 20.96
N ARG A 187 11.17 -3.17 22.27
CA ARG A 187 10.80 -1.85 22.81
C ARG A 187 11.93 -0.85 22.84
#